data_AF-K1UGS3-F1
#
_entry.id   AF-K1UGS3-F1
#
_cell.length_a   1.000
_cell.length_b   1.000
_cell.length_c   1.000
_cell.angle_alpha   90.00
_cell.angle_beta   90.00
_cell.angle_gamma   90.00
#
_symmetry.space_group_name_H-M   'P 1'
#
loop_
_entity.id
_entity.type
_entity.pdbx_description
1 polymer ?
#
loop_
_entity_poly.entity_id
_entity_poly.type
_entity_poly.pdbx_seq_one_letter_code
_entity_poly.pdbx_strand_id
1 'polypeptide(L)'
;MTESEASAAKLTEDINTMCGDTAAYQFPASDLTLADTEAQSQEYEYKRIETLSAALSGKARLIISSSEAAVQLTVPKDVLEKHTVTLKAGDEIKLDELATMLVSAGYTRCDMIEGKGQFSFRGSLADIYPVSSDYPVRIELWGDEIDTVASFDLDTQRRIDTVKSVSITPCGETIFEEGVLSGTLQALLEKTEKNKKKNDEAEKR
;
A
#
# COMPACT_ATOMS: atom_id res chain seq x y z
N MET A 1 -2.02 17.78 -13.92
CA MET A 1 -0.55 17.74 -13.86
C MET A 1 -0.04 19.14 -13.55
N THR A 2 0.95 19.26 -12.67
CA THR A 2 1.60 20.51 -12.25
C THR A 2 3.10 20.47 -12.57
N GLU A 3 3.78 21.61 -12.41
CA GLU A 3 5.22 21.76 -12.66
C GLU A 3 6.12 21.20 -11.55
N SER A 4 5.59 20.99 -10.34
CA SER A 4 6.33 20.49 -9.18
C SER A 4 5.43 19.74 -8.20
N GLU A 5 6.05 18.96 -7.30
CA GLU A 5 5.36 18.29 -6.19
C GLU A 5 4.71 19.26 -5.21
N ALA A 6 5.38 20.37 -4.89
CA ALA A 6 4.83 21.41 -4.02
C ALA A 6 3.58 22.04 -4.62
N SER A 7 3.59 22.31 -5.94
CA SER A 7 2.42 22.83 -6.65
C SER A 7 1.29 21.80 -6.72
N ALA A 8 1.61 20.50 -6.84
CA ALA A 8 0.62 19.42 -6.82
C ALA A 8 -0.08 19.30 -5.44
N ALA A 9 0.70 19.33 -4.37
CA ALA A 9 0.22 19.28 -3.00
C ALA A 9 -0.73 20.45 -2.71
N LYS A 10 -0.29 21.67 -3.02
CA LYS A 10 -1.08 22.88 -2.81
C LYS A 10 -2.39 22.86 -3.59
N LEU A 11 -2.35 22.49 -4.88
CA LEU A 11 -3.56 22.42 -5.70
C LEU A 11 -4.56 21.38 -5.18
N THR A 12 -4.06 20.25 -4.65
CA THR A 12 -4.90 19.21 -4.03
C THR A 12 -5.63 19.77 -2.80
N GLU A 13 -4.89 20.46 -1.93
CA GLU A 13 -5.45 21.11 -0.74
C GLU A 13 -6.48 22.20 -1.09
N ASP A 14 -6.15 23.08 -2.05
CA ASP A 14 -7.05 24.14 -2.51
C ASP A 14 -8.37 23.55 -3.05
N ILE A 15 -8.30 22.50 -3.88
CA ILE A 15 -9.49 21.83 -4.43
C ILE A 15 -10.34 21.21 -3.31
N ASN A 16 -9.74 20.45 -2.40
CA ASN A 16 -10.47 19.80 -1.32
C ASN A 16 -11.11 20.83 -0.38
N THR A 17 -10.40 21.92 -0.08
CA THR A 17 -10.93 23.04 0.72
C THR A 17 -12.14 23.70 0.05
N MET A 18 -12.04 23.98 -1.25
CA MET A 18 -13.14 24.60 -2.01
C MET A 18 -14.34 23.64 -2.19
N CYS A 19 -14.11 22.34 -2.30
CA CYS A 19 -15.15 21.33 -2.40
C CYS A 19 -15.80 21.00 -1.04
N GLY A 20 -15.09 21.24 0.08
CA GLY A 20 -15.53 20.83 1.42
C GLY A 20 -15.55 19.31 1.63
N ASP A 21 -14.87 18.56 0.77
CA ASP A 21 -14.82 17.10 0.75
C ASP A 21 -13.52 16.64 0.07
N THR A 22 -13.09 15.40 0.32
CA THR A 22 -11.88 14.81 -0.24
C THR A 22 -12.15 14.32 -1.68
N ALA A 23 -12.10 15.25 -2.63
CA ALA A 23 -12.35 14.99 -4.05
C ALA A 23 -11.06 14.77 -4.86
N ALA A 24 -9.97 15.41 -4.45
CA ALA A 24 -8.66 15.38 -5.10
C ALA A 24 -7.64 14.63 -4.25
N TYR A 25 -6.83 13.81 -4.91
CA TYR A 25 -5.73 13.06 -4.32
C TYR A 25 -4.42 13.42 -5.02
N GLN A 26 -3.36 13.64 -4.24
CA GLN A 26 -2.03 13.89 -4.80
C GLN A 26 -1.32 12.56 -5.03
N PHE A 27 -0.91 12.30 -6.28
CA PHE A 27 0.00 11.21 -6.63
C PHE A 27 1.44 11.74 -6.72
N PRO A 28 2.27 11.54 -5.68
CA PRO A 28 3.61 12.11 -5.65
C PRO A 28 4.60 11.27 -6.45
N ALA A 29 5.73 11.87 -6.82
CA ALA A 29 6.86 11.14 -7.39
C ALA A 29 7.42 10.15 -6.37
N SER A 30 7.74 8.94 -6.84
CA SER A 30 8.50 7.95 -6.07
C SER A 30 9.96 8.41 -6.01
N ASP A 31 10.49 8.55 -4.79
CA ASP A 31 11.91 8.76 -4.57
C ASP A 31 12.59 7.40 -4.33
N LEU A 32 13.30 6.89 -5.34
CA LEU A 32 14.13 5.69 -5.22
C LEU A 32 15.45 6.07 -4.54
N THR A 33 15.38 6.43 -3.25
CA THR A 33 16.57 6.70 -2.45
C THR A 33 17.25 5.38 -2.09
N LEU A 34 18.45 5.14 -2.61
CA LEU A 34 19.30 3.98 -2.27
C LEU A 34 20.05 4.13 -0.92
N ALA A 35 19.72 5.17 -0.15
CA ALA A 35 20.31 5.47 1.16
C ALA A 35 19.30 5.15 2.27
N ASP A 36 19.79 4.83 3.47
CA ASP A 36 19.03 4.42 4.67
C ASP A 36 18.11 5.51 5.26
N THR A 37 17.26 6.13 4.44
CA THR A 37 16.17 7.00 4.88
C THR A 37 14.84 6.27 4.70
N GLU A 38 14.74 5.05 5.24
CA GLU A 38 13.60 4.13 5.07
C GLU A 38 12.24 4.77 5.46
N ALA A 39 12.23 5.61 6.49
CA ALA A 39 11.00 6.22 7.01
C ALA A 39 10.35 7.23 6.03
N GLN A 40 11.15 8.02 5.30
CA GLN A 40 10.59 8.97 4.33
C GLN A 40 10.09 8.24 3.09
N SER A 41 10.77 7.19 2.65
CA SER A 41 10.38 6.40 1.47
C SER A 41 8.99 5.78 1.63
N GLN A 42 8.70 5.20 2.80
CA GLN A 42 7.40 4.54 3.06
C GLN A 42 6.22 5.52 3.02
N GLU A 43 6.37 6.75 3.55
CA GLU A 43 5.27 7.71 3.55
C GLU A 43 4.84 8.12 2.13
N TYR A 44 5.81 8.31 1.23
CA TYR A 44 5.54 8.59 -0.19
C TYR A 44 4.89 7.41 -0.90
N GLU A 45 5.40 6.19 -0.68
CA GLU A 45 4.82 4.98 -1.26
C GLU A 45 3.38 4.74 -0.77
N TYR A 46 3.11 4.94 0.53
CA TYR A 46 1.77 4.84 1.09
C TYR A 46 0.81 5.82 0.44
N LYS A 47 1.24 7.07 0.21
CA LYS A 47 0.41 8.10 -0.45
C LYS A 47 0.13 7.77 -1.91
N ARG A 48 1.08 7.14 -2.60
CA ARG A 48 0.88 6.65 -3.97
C ARG A 48 -0.14 5.53 -4.00
N ILE A 49 0.01 4.51 -3.14
CA ILE A 49 -0.97 3.43 -3.03
C ILE A 49 -2.34 3.93 -2.59
N GLU A 50 -2.42 4.85 -1.63
CA GLU A 50 -3.69 5.47 -1.21
C GLU A 50 -4.40 6.13 -2.40
N THR A 51 -3.67 6.89 -3.22
CA THR A 51 -4.22 7.53 -4.41
C THR A 51 -4.70 6.52 -5.44
N LEU A 52 -3.93 5.45 -5.71
CA LEU A 52 -4.34 4.39 -6.62
C LEU A 52 -5.55 3.61 -6.09
N SER A 53 -5.62 3.40 -4.78
CA SER A 53 -6.74 2.73 -4.11
C SER A 53 -8.02 3.58 -4.14
N ALA A 54 -7.87 4.89 -3.97
CA ALA A 54 -8.96 5.85 -4.15
C ALA A 54 -9.45 5.88 -5.61
N ALA A 55 -8.54 5.77 -6.57
CA ALA A 55 -8.90 5.65 -7.99
C ALA A 55 -9.63 4.33 -8.30
N LEU A 56 -9.13 3.20 -7.77
CA LEU A 56 -9.72 1.87 -7.97
C LEU A 56 -11.13 1.78 -7.38
N SER A 57 -11.34 2.36 -6.19
CA SER A 57 -12.65 2.39 -5.51
C SER A 57 -13.61 3.47 -6.03
N GLY A 58 -13.14 4.34 -6.94
CA GLY A 58 -13.94 5.45 -7.48
C GLY A 58 -14.12 6.64 -6.52
N LYS A 59 -13.39 6.68 -5.40
CA LYS A 59 -13.37 7.83 -4.47
C LYS A 59 -12.65 9.04 -5.04
N ALA A 60 -11.56 8.81 -5.78
CA ALA A 60 -10.79 9.89 -6.39
C ALA A 60 -11.53 10.47 -7.60
N ARG A 61 -11.97 11.74 -7.51
CA ARG A 61 -12.54 12.48 -8.65
C ARG A 61 -11.45 13.13 -9.49
N LEU A 62 -10.37 13.55 -8.83
CA LEU A 62 -9.20 14.16 -9.44
C LEU A 62 -7.93 13.53 -8.86
N ILE A 63 -6.98 13.25 -9.74
CA ILE A 63 -5.61 12.89 -9.35
C ILE A 63 -4.70 14.02 -9.81
N ILE A 64 -3.98 14.61 -8.86
CA ILE A 64 -3.05 15.70 -9.09
C ILE A 64 -1.63 15.16 -8.92
N SER A 65 -0.79 15.38 -9.92
CA SER A 65 0.60 14.90 -9.91
C SER A 65 1.51 15.94 -10.54
N SER A 66 2.80 15.89 -10.23
CA SER A 66 3.82 16.54 -11.06
C SER A 66 3.97 15.83 -12.42
N SER A 67 4.69 16.45 -13.35
CA SER A 67 5.10 15.80 -14.60
C SER A 67 6.04 14.62 -14.37
N GLU A 68 6.91 14.70 -13.35
CA GLU A 68 7.82 13.63 -12.96
C GLU A 68 7.07 12.40 -12.45
N ALA A 69 6.14 12.59 -11.50
CA ALA A 69 5.33 11.51 -10.97
C ALA A 69 4.49 10.81 -12.05
N ALA A 70 3.96 11.57 -13.01
CA ALA A 70 3.06 11.06 -14.04
C ALA A 70 3.73 10.11 -15.05
N VAL A 71 5.04 10.21 -15.24
CA VAL A 71 5.78 9.37 -16.19
C VAL A 71 6.41 8.13 -15.54
N GLN A 72 6.37 8.05 -14.21
CA GLN A 72 6.89 6.90 -13.47
C GLN A 72 5.93 5.71 -13.60
N LEU A 73 6.52 4.51 -13.69
CA LEU A 73 5.76 3.27 -13.60
C LEU A 73 5.22 3.11 -12.18
N THR A 74 4.11 2.38 -12.08
CA THR A 74 3.46 2.06 -10.80
C THR A 74 2.70 0.74 -10.91
N VAL A 75 2.06 0.31 -9.82
CA VAL A 75 1.31 -0.95 -9.75
C VAL A 75 0.25 -0.99 -10.86
N PRO A 76 0.25 -2.04 -11.71
CA PRO A 76 -0.82 -2.25 -12.66
C PRO A 76 -2.17 -2.39 -11.97
N LYS A 77 -3.23 -1.84 -12.55
CA LYS A 77 -4.58 -1.86 -11.96
C LYS A 77 -5.02 -3.27 -11.57
N ASP A 78 -4.83 -4.24 -12.45
CA ASP A 78 -5.20 -5.64 -12.25
C ASP A 78 -4.41 -6.28 -11.10
N VAL A 79 -3.14 -5.92 -10.93
CA VAL A 79 -2.32 -6.40 -9.82
C VAL A 79 -2.80 -5.79 -8.50
N LEU A 80 -3.08 -4.49 -8.47
CA LEU A 80 -3.61 -3.81 -7.27
C LEU A 80 -4.97 -4.40 -6.86
N GLU A 81 -5.86 -4.61 -7.83
CA GLU A 81 -7.19 -5.19 -7.62
C GLU A 81 -7.11 -6.62 -7.12
N LYS A 82 -6.24 -7.45 -7.72
CA LYS A 82 -6.03 -8.85 -7.30
C LYS A 82 -5.52 -8.98 -5.86
N HIS A 83 -4.67 -8.05 -5.41
CA HIS A 83 -4.07 -8.08 -4.07
C HIS A 83 -4.81 -7.20 -3.06
N THR A 84 -5.98 -6.68 -3.43
CA THR A 84 -6.87 -6.00 -2.50
C THR A 84 -7.87 -7.00 -1.94
N VAL A 85 -7.92 -7.16 -0.61
CA VAL A 85 -8.94 -7.97 0.06
C VAL A 85 -10.02 -7.08 0.65
N THR A 86 -11.29 -7.46 0.47
CA THR A 86 -12.40 -6.84 1.19
C THR A 86 -12.95 -7.82 2.19
N LEU A 87 -12.99 -7.41 3.46
CA LEU A 87 -13.48 -8.21 4.59
C LEU A 87 -14.71 -7.54 5.20
N LYS A 88 -15.74 -8.32 5.51
CA LYS A 88 -16.96 -7.87 6.20
C LYS A 88 -17.41 -8.91 7.22
N ALA A 89 -18.32 -8.50 8.10
CA ALA A 89 -18.96 -9.42 9.04
C ALA A 89 -19.67 -10.57 8.29
N GLY A 90 -19.49 -11.79 8.80
CA GLY A 90 -19.98 -13.04 8.22
C GLY A 90 -19.07 -13.67 7.15
N ASP A 91 -17.94 -13.05 6.80
CA ASP A 91 -16.94 -13.71 5.95
C ASP A 91 -16.14 -14.73 6.78
N GLU A 92 -15.72 -15.83 6.14
CA GLU A 92 -14.78 -16.79 6.73
C GLU A 92 -13.35 -16.46 6.27
N ILE A 93 -12.42 -16.32 7.23
CA ILE A 93 -11.01 -16.09 6.97
C ILE A 93 -10.13 -16.73 8.05
N LYS A 94 -9.09 -17.45 7.61
CA LYS A 94 -8.05 -17.94 8.52
C LYS A 94 -6.98 -16.89 8.71
N LEU A 95 -6.64 -16.61 9.96
CA LEU A 95 -5.62 -15.62 10.29
C LEU A 95 -4.25 -15.95 9.67
N ASP A 96 -3.87 -17.22 9.54
CA ASP A 96 -2.61 -17.59 8.91
C ASP A 96 -2.59 -17.25 7.41
N GLU A 97 -3.71 -17.46 6.70
CA GLU A 97 -3.85 -17.11 5.28
C GLU A 97 -3.84 -15.58 5.09
N LEU A 98 -4.54 -14.86 5.98
CA LEU A 98 -4.53 -13.41 5.99
C LEU A 98 -3.13 -12.84 6.29
N ALA A 99 -2.38 -13.45 7.21
CA ALA A 99 -1.01 -13.04 7.51
C ALA A 99 -0.11 -13.14 6.27
N THR A 100 -0.14 -14.28 5.58
CA THR A 100 0.66 -14.49 4.36
C THR A 100 0.30 -13.46 3.28
N MET A 101 -0.99 -13.22 3.08
CA MET A 101 -1.46 -12.21 2.14
C MET A 101 -0.96 -10.81 2.51
N LEU A 102 -1.12 -10.38 3.77
CA LEU A 102 -0.68 -9.07 4.24
C LEU A 102 0.84 -8.88 4.05
N VAL A 103 1.64 -9.88 4.41
CA VAL A 103 3.10 -9.84 4.21
C VAL A 103 3.44 -9.76 2.72
N SER A 104 2.79 -10.54 1.86
CA SER A 104 3.00 -10.46 0.40
C SER A 104 2.60 -9.11 -0.20
N ALA A 105 1.68 -8.40 0.46
CA ALA A 105 1.19 -7.08 0.08
C ALA A 105 2.03 -5.94 0.70
N GLY A 106 3.13 -6.26 1.40
CA GLY A 106 4.11 -5.32 1.95
C GLY A 106 3.92 -4.98 3.43
N TYR A 107 2.93 -5.55 4.12
CA TYR A 107 2.64 -5.17 5.50
C TYR A 107 3.66 -5.75 6.48
N THR A 108 3.91 -5.00 7.54
CA THR A 108 4.78 -5.43 8.64
C THR A 108 3.95 -6.03 9.78
N ARG A 109 4.31 -7.24 10.21
CA ARG A 109 3.73 -7.86 11.41
C ARG A 109 4.38 -7.29 12.66
N CYS A 110 3.56 -6.82 13.59
CA CYS A 110 3.99 -6.22 14.86
C CYS A 110 3.24 -6.87 16.03
N ASP A 111 3.75 -6.71 17.25
CA ASP A 111 3.02 -7.09 18.47
C ASP A 111 1.82 -6.17 18.70
N MET A 112 1.98 -4.90 18.37
CA MET A 112 0.97 -3.85 18.44
C MET A 112 1.24 -2.87 17.30
N ILE A 113 0.17 -2.44 16.62
CA ILE A 113 0.31 -1.50 15.51
C ILE A 113 0.53 -0.07 16.02
N GLU A 114 1.39 0.67 15.33
CA GLU A 114 1.76 2.07 15.62
C GLU A 114 1.58 2.96 14.39
N GLY A 115 1.33 2.39 13.20
CA GLY A 115 1.17 3.17 11.97
C GLY A 115 0.59 2.37 10.80
N LYS A 116 0.37 3.08 9.69
CA LYS A 116 -0.10 2.51 8.41
C LYS A 116 0.85 1.42 7.92
N GLY A 117 0.32 0.42 7.21
CA GLY A 117 1.11 -0.70 6.67
C GLY A 117 1.52 -1.73 7.72
N GLN A 118 0.94 -1.68 8.93
CA GLN A 118 1.21 -2.64 9.99
C GLN A 118 -0.01 -3.49 10.34
N PHE A 119 0.23 -4.68 10.86
CA PHE A 119 -0.81 -5.55 11.43
C PHE A 119 -0.34 -6.31 12.67
N SER A 120 -1.28 -6.66 13.55
CA SER A 120 -1.05 -7.46 14.75
C SER A 120 -2.21 -8.42 14.98
N PHE A 121 -1.89 -9.69 15.24
CA PHE A 121 -2.87 -10.73 15.55
C PHE A 121 -2.71 -11.20 16.99
N ARG A 122 -3.80 -11.12 17.77
CA ARG A 122 -3.83 -11.45 19.20
C ARG A 122 -5.06 -12.30 19.49
N GLY A 123 -4.88 -13.62 19.54
CA GLY A 123 -5.98 -14.56 19.70
C GLY A 123 -6.95 -14.45 18.52
N SER A 124 -8.19 -14.07 18.78
CA SER A 124 -9.23 -13.85 17.77
C SER A 124 -9.32 -12.41 17.25
N LEU A 125 -8.39 -11.53 17.65
CA LEU A 125 -8.36 -10.15 17.17
C LEU A 125 -7.29 -9.98 16.09
N ALA A 126 -7.68 -9.35 14.99
CA ALA A 126 -6.78 -8.89 13.95
C ALA A 126 -6.85 -7.37 13.81
N ASP A 127 -5.78 -6.71 14.24
CA ASP A 127 -5.58 -5.27 14.06
C ASP A 127 -4.79 -5.03 12.79
N ILE A 128 -5.31 -4.19 11.90
CA ILE A 128 -4.68 -3.88 10.62
C ILE A 128 -4.82 -2.39 10.40
N TYR A 129 -3.76 -1.73 9.93
CA TYR A 129 -3.84 -0.32 9.51
C TYR A 129 -3.63 -0.20 8.00
N PRO A 130 -4.70 -0.26 7.19
CA PRO A 130 -4.60 -0.08 5.75
C PRO A 130 -4.09 1.31 5.39
N VAL A 131 -3.22 1.40 4.39
CA VAL A 131 -2.71 2.70 3.90
C VAL A 131 -3.82 3.57 3.30
N SER A 132 -4.85 2.93 2.75
CA SER A 132 -6.01 3.56 2.12
C SER A 132 -7.14 3.93 3.11
N SER A 133 -6.91 3.79 4.42
CA SER A 133 -7.88 4.07 5.47
C SER A 133 -7.38 5.19 6.39
N ASP A 134 -8.31 6.00 6.89
CA ASP A 134 -8.01 7.07 7.86
C ASP A 134 -7.75 6.53 9.26
N TYR A 135 -8.37 5.38 9.59
CA TYR A 135 -8.26 4.73 10.88
C TYR A 135 -7.85 3.26 10.73
N PRO A 136 -7.11 2.69 11.70
CA PRO A 136 -6.91 1.25 11.76
C PRO A 136 -8.24 0.54 12.03
N VAL A 137 -8.29 -0.73 11.63
CA VAL A 137 -9.44 -1.60 11.83
C VAL A 137 -9.06 -2.76 12.72
N ARG A 138 -10.00 -3.13 13.59
CA ARG A 138 -9.98 -4.35 14.40
C ARG A 138 -11.05 -5.28 13.88
N ILE A 139 -10.62 -6.47 13.51
CA ILE A 139 -11.47 -7.58 13.08
C ILE A 139 -11.52 -8.56 14.24
N GLU A 140 -12.72 -8.85 14.74
CA GLU A 140 -12.96 -9.83 15.78
C GLU A 140 -13.56 -11.09 15.15
N LEU A 141 -12.92 -12.23 15.40
CA LEU A 141 -13.33 -13.52 14.85
C LEU A 141 -13.97 -14.42 15.92
N TRP A 142 -14.92 -15.23 15.48
CA TRP A 142 -15.44 -16.37 16.22
C TRP A 142 -15.08 -17.67 15.48
N GLY A 143 -13.98 -18.31 15.88
CA GLY A 143 -13.36 -19.35 15.07
C GLY A 143 -12.73 -18.73 13.83
N ASP A 144 -13.18 -19.15 12.65
CA ASP A 144 -12.74 -18.61 11.35
C ASP A 144 -13.73 -17.58 10.76
N GLU A 145 -14.86 -17.30 11.42
CA GLU A 145 -15.87 -16.33 10.94
C GLU A 145 -15.63 -14.94 11.53
N ILE A 146 -15.72 -13.89 10.70
CA ILE A 146 -15.65 -12.50 11.16
C ILE A 146 -16.96 -12.13 11.84
N ASP A 147 -16.92 -11.90 13.16
CA ASP A 147 -18.06 -11.43 13.95
C ASP A 147 -18.25 -9.92 13.76
N THR A 148 -17.18 -9.14 13.96
CA THR A 148 -17.24 -7.67 13.89
C THR A 148 -16.03 -7.09 13.19
N VAL A 149 -16.25 -6.05 12.38
CA VAL A 149 -15.20 -5.14 11.88
C VAL A 149 -15.46 -3.75 12.43
N ALA A 150 -14.47 -3.15 13.08
CA ALA A 150 -14.61 -1.82 13.66
C ALA A 150 -13.35 -0.99 13.48
N SER A 151 -13.51 0.31 13.24
CA SER A 151 -12.40 1.26 13.34
C SER A 151 -12.06 1.52 14.80
N PHE A 152 -10.80 1.84 15.09
CA PHE A 152 -10.37 2.21 16.43
C PHE A 152 -9.33 3.32 16.41
N ASP A 153 -9.22 4.01 17.54
CA ASP A 153 -8.26 5.07 17.74
C ASP A 153 -6.89 4.46 18.09
N LEU A 154 -5.87 4.80 17.30
CA LEU A 154 -4.55 4.16 17.37
C LEU A 154 -3.87 4.35 18.74
N ASP A 155 -4.00 5.55 19.33
CA ASP A 155 -3.35 5.91 20.58
C ASP A 155 -4.06 5.29 21.79
N THR A 156 -5.39 5.41 21.85
CA THR A 156 -6.19 4.93 22.99
C THR A 156 -6.58 3.47 22.87
N GLN A 157 -6.44 2.87 21.69
CA GLN A 157 -6.87 1.50 21.35
C GLN A 157 -8.36 1.25 21.56
N ARG A 158 -9.16 2.32 21.54
CA ARG A 158 -10.61 2.26 21.76
C ARG A 158 -11.33 2.25 20.44
N ARG A 159 -12.37 1.40 20.36
CA ARG A 159 -13.29 1.35 19.24
C ARG A 159 -13.91 2.74 18.99
N ILE A 160 -13.90 3.15 17.73
CA ILE A 160 -14.56 4.38 17.25
C ILE A 160 -15.94 4.01 16.72
N ASP A 161 -16.00 3.24 15.63
CA ASP A 161 -17.26 2.88 15.00
C ASP A 161 -17.22 1.48 14.36
N THR A 162 -18.39 0.89 14.17
CA THR A 162 -18.55 -0.37 13.44
C THR A 162 -18.62 -0.08 11.97
N VAL A 163 -17.83 -0.79 11.16
CA VAL A 163 -17.83 -0.64 9.71
C VAL A 163 -18.45 -1.87 9.05
N LYS A 164 -19.17 -1.65 7.95
CA LYS A 164 -19.82 -2.75 7.20
C LYS A 164 -18.79 -3.67 6.55
N SER A 165 -17.69 -3.10 6.10
CA SER A 165 -16.60 -3.78 5.43
C SER A 165 -15.35 -2.92 5.48
N VAL A 166 -14.19 -3.55 5.36
CA VAL A 166 -12.91 -2.89 5.14
C VAL A 166 -12.27 -3.45 3.87
N SER A 167 -11.73 -2.56 3.04
CA SER A 167 -10.83 -2.95 1.95
C SER A 167 -9.40 -2.72 2.37
N ILE A 168 -8.60 -3.77 2.31
CA ILE A 168 -7.18 -3.77 2.63
C ILE A 168 -6.45 -3.90 1.31
N THR A 169 -5.95 -2.77 0.80
CA THR A 169 -5.06 -2.75 -0.37
C THR A 169 -3.65 -3.13 0.07
N PRO A 170 -2.76 -3.47 -0.88
CA PRO A 170 -1.32 -3.48 -0.62
C PRO A 170 -0.86 -2.18 0.03
N CYS A 171 0.29 -2.21 0.71
CA CYS A 171 0.92 -1.00 1.25
C CYS A 171 2.23 -0.65 0.54
N GLY A 172 2.69 -1.48 -0.40
CA GLY A 172 3.82 -1.18 -1.29
C GLY A 172 3.45 -1.32 -2.76
N GLU A 173 4.26 -0.72 -3.64
CA GLU A 173 4.14 -0.85 -5.08
C GLU A 173 4.83 -2.09 -5.63
N THR A 174 5.73 -2.64 -4.83
CA THR A 174 6.46 -3.85 -5.16
C THR A 174 5.76 -5.04 -4.54
N ILE A 175 4.84 -5.64 -5.30
CA ILE A 175 4.04 -6.79 -4.86
C ILE A 175 4.65 -8.07 -5.44
N PHE A 176 4.97 -9.03 -4.57
CA PHE A 176 5.53 -10.31 -4.97
C PHE A 176 4.66 -11.46 -4.47
N GLU A 177 4.31 -12.37 -5.38
CA GLU A 177 3.82 -13.67 -4.98
C GLU A 177 4.99 -14.53 -4.47
N GLU A 178 4.72 -15.32 -3.44
CA GLU A 178 5.71 -16.21 -2.84
C GLU A 178 6.27 -17.18 -3.90
N GLY A 179 7.60 -17.17 -4.08
CA GLY A 179 8.29 -17.96 -5.11
C GLY A 179 8.56 -17.25 -6.44
N VAL A 180 7.92 -16.11 -6.73
CA VAL A 180 8.21 -15.30 -7.94
C VAL A 180 9.47 -14.46 -7.75
N LEU A 181 9.68 -13.93 -6.53
CA LEU A 181 10.82 -13.06 -6.23
C LEU A 181 12.16 -13.77 -6.43
N SER A 182 12.31 -14.99 -5.90
CA SER A 182 13.56 -15.77 -6.03
C SER A 182 13.88 -16.09 -7.48
N GLY A 183 12.90 -16.53 -8.26
CA GLY A 183 13.06 -16.79 -9.69
C GLY A 183 13.41 -15.54 -10.49
N THR A 184 12.78 -14.40 -10.17
CA THR A 184 13.03 -13.12 -10.83
C THR A 184 14.42 -12.59 -10.48
N LEU A 185 14.82 -12.64 -9.21
CA LEU A 185 16.16 -12.26 -8.77
C LEU A 185 17.23 -13.11 -9.45
N GLN A 186 17.03 -14.43 -9.53
CA GLN A 186 17.96 -15.33 -10.20
C GLN A 186 18.08 -14.99 -11.70
N ALA A 187 16.95 -14.77 -12.39
CA ALA A 187 16.95 -14.38 -13.80
C ALA A 187 17.61 -13.02 -14.05
N LEU A 188 17.44 -12.05 -13.13
CA LEU A 188 18.09 -10.74 -13.21
C LEU A 188 19.59 -10.85 -12.97
N LEU A 189 20.04 -11.63 -11.97
CA LEU A 189 21.46 -11.89 -11.73
C LEU A 189 22.12 -12.50 -12.97
N GLU A 190 21.52 -13.52 -13.58
CA GLU A 190 22.03 -14.15 -14.80
C GLU A 190 22.12 -13.17 -15.99
N LYS A 191 21.12 -12.30 -16.17
CA LYS A 191 21.15 -11.25 -17.21
C LYS A 191 22.28 -10.25 -16.97
N THR A 192 22.49 -9.87 -15.71
CA THR A 192 23.51 -8.90 -15.32
C THR A 192 24.91 -9.46 -15.55
N GLU A 193 25.15 -10.72 -15.21
CA GLU A 193 26.41 -11.42 -15.50
C GLU A 193 26.68 -11.55 -17.01
N LYS A 194 25.65 -11.87 -17.82
CA LYS A 194 25.78 -11.95 -19.29
C LYS A 194 26.10 -10.59 -19.90
N ASN A 195 25.48 -9.51 -19.41
CA ASN A 195 25.77 -8.16 -19.88
C ASN A 195 27.17 -7.70 -19.49
N LYS A 196 27.65 -8.05 -18.29
CA LYS A 196 29.02 -7.75 -17.84
C LYS A 196 30.07 -8.44 -18.73
N LYS A 197 29.89 -9.73 -19.03
CA LYS A 197 30.78 -10.47 -19.94
C LYS A 197 30.80 -9.88 -21.35
N LYS A 198 29.64 -9.46 -21.89
CA LYS A 198 29.57 -8.79 -23.20
C LYS A 198 30.28 -7.44 -23.22
N ASN A 199 30.21 -6.67 -22.13
CA ASN A 199 30.91 -5.40 -22.01
C ASN A 199 32.43 -5.61 -21.91
N ASP A 200 32.88 -6.56 -21.10
CA ASP A 200 34.30 -6.90 -20.94
C ASP A 200 34.94 -7.43 -22.24
N GLU A 201 34.16 -8.10 -23.10
CA GLU A 201 34.60 -8.54 -24.44
C GLU A 201 34.61 -7.40 -25.48
N ALA A 202 33.76 -6.39 -25.32
CA ALA A 202 33.71 -5.22 -26.17
C ALA A 202 34.85 -4.22 -25.87
N GLU A 203 35.27 -4.09 -24.61
CA GLU A 203 36.40 -3.23 -24.20
C GLU A 203 37.78 -3.80 -24.55
N LYS A 204 37.86 -5.10 -24.92
CA LYS A 204 39.10 -5.77 -25.34
C LYS A 204 39.34 -5.75 -26.85
N ARG A 205 38.47 -5.11 -27.64
CA ARG A 205 38.59 -4.92 -29.10
C ARG A 205 38.94 -3.48 -29.44
#